data_AF-T0LU10-F1
#
_entry.id   AF-T0LU10-F1
#
_cell.length_a   1.000
_cell.length_b   1.000
_cell.length_c   1.000
_cell.angle_alpha   90.00
_cell.angle_beta   90.00
_cell.angle_gamma   90.00
#
_symmetry.space_group_name_H-M   'P 1'
#
loop_
_entity.id
_entity.type
_entity.pdbx_description
1 polymer ?
#
loop_
_entity_poly.entity_id
_entity_poly.type
_entity_poly.pdbx_seq_one_letter_code
_entity_poly.pdbx_strand_id
1 'polypeptide(L)'
;MTMQPKYRELLLDDDVRRWFENLKAKSVLTATVALRNLGHYCELTETTPSEILSKARANEKDFRYEFTDFVRKLEKEGKAGSYIARFKKVILSWLKFNDIRLQLTVNIARGKRNTNNR
;
A
#
# COMPACT_ATOMS: atom_id res chain seq x y z
N MET A 1 7.29 -22.21 15.25
CA MET A 1 6.14 -21.27 15.28
C MET A 1 5.74 -20.90 13.86
N THR A 2 4.61 -21.41 13.38
CA THR A 2 3.95 -20.88 12.18
C THR A 2 3.41 -19.50 12.52
N MET A 3 4.16 -18.44 12.20
CA MET A 3 3.63 -17.08 12.25
C MET A 3 2.42 -17.02 11.31
N GLN A 4 1.21 -16.96 11.88
CA GLN A 4 0.03 -16.59 11.11
C GLN A 4 0.33 -15.23 10.48
N PRO A 5 0.21 -15.06 9.15
CA PRO A 5 0.49 -13.78 8.52
C PRO A 5 -0.48 -12.73 9.09
N LYS A 6 0.06 -11.66 9.67
CA LYS A 6 -0.71 -10.47 10.09
C LYS A 6 -1.67 -10.08 8.95
N TYR A 7 -2.92 -9.73 9.28
CA TYR A 7 -3.99 -9.36 8.35
C TYR A 7 -4.64 -10.48 7.52
N ARG A 8 -4.55 -11.74 7.95
CA ARG A 8 -5.27 -12.85 7.29
C ARG A 8 -6.79 -12.61 7.23
N GLU A 9 -7.33 -11.88 8.20
CA GLU A 9 -8.75 -11.51 8.25
C GLU A 9 -9.20 -10.66 7.07
N LEU A 10 -8.30 -9.92 6.42
CA LEU A 10 -8.65 -9.18 5.18
C LEU A 10 -9.05 -10.13 4.04
N LEU A 11 -8.69 -11.42 4.10
CA LEU A 11 -9.12 -12.41 3.12
C LEU A 11 -10.58 -12.87 3.31
N LEU A 12 -11.27 -12.39 4.35
CA LEU A 12 -12.72 -12.55 4.48
C LEU A 12 -13.46 -11.62 3.50
N ASP A 13 -12.82 -10.54 3.05
CA ASP A 13 -13.29 -9.74 1.93
C ASP A 13 -12.99 -10.46 0.60
N ASP A 14 -14.04 -10.66 -0.19
CA ASP A 14 -13.96 -11.44 -1.43
C ASP A 14 -13.08 -10.79 -2.50
N ASP A 15 -13.07 -9.46 -2.59
CA ASP A 15 -12.26 -8.75 -3.58
C ASP A 15 -10.78 -8.84 -3.18
N VAL A 16 -10.47 -8.68 -1.90
CA VAL A 16 -9.10 -8.85 -1.37
C VAL A 16 -8.63 -10.28 -1.56
N ARG A 17 -9.48 -11.27 -1.31
CA ARG A 17 -9.18 -12.70 -1.51
C ARG A 17 -8.89 -13.00 -2.97
N ARG A 18 -9.71 -12.52 -3.90
CA ARG A 18 -9.52 -12.70 -5.35
C ARG A 18 -8.22 -12.05 -5.83
N TRP A 19 -7.93 -10.83 -5.36
CA TRP A 19 -6.68 -10.15 -5.65
C TRP A 19 -5.46 -10.91 -5.12
N PHE A 20 -5.54 -11.39 -3.88
CA PHE A 20 -4.49 -12.18 -3.25
C PHE A 20 -4.19 -13.47 -4.03
N GLU A 21 -5.22 -14.24 -4.39
CA GLU A 21 -5.05 -15.48 -5.16
C GLU A 21 -4.48 -15.21 -6.56
N ASN A 22 -4.88 -14.11 -7.22
CA ASN A 22 -4.29 -13.68 -8.50
C ASN A 22 -2.78 -13.35 -8.36
N LEU A 23 -2.35 -12.69 -7.29
CA LEU A 23 -0.93 -12.46 -7.03
C LEU A 23 -0.18 -13.76 -6.70
N LYS A 24 -0.83 -14.64 -5.93
CA LYS A 24 -0.28 -15.92 -5.47
C LYS A 24 -0.01 -16.87 -6.62
N ALA A 25 -0.81 -16.82 -7.69
CA ALA A 25 -0.57 -17.56 -8.93
C ALA A 25 0.83 -17.32 -9.52
N LYS A 26 1.43 -16.15 -9.26
CA LYS A 26 2.81 -15.84 -9.66
C LYS A 26 3.82 -16.10 -8.55
N SER A 27 3.49 -15.74 -7.31
CA SER A 27 4.39 -15.87 -6.17
C SER A 27 3.63 -15.75 -4.85
N VAL A 28 3.64 -16.82 -4.05
CA VAL A 28 3.09 -16.82 -2.69
C VAL A 28 3.72 -15.71 -1.84
N LEU A 29 5.05 -15.57 -1.89
CA LEU A 29 5.77 -14.52 -1.16
C LEU A 29 5.29 -13.12 -1.55
N THR A 30 5.11 -12.87 -2.85
CA THR A 30 4.61 -11.58 -3.35
C THR A 30 3.20 -11.30 -2.84
N ALA A 31 2.32 -12.30 -2.89
CA ALA A 31 0.94 -12.18 -2.40
C ALA A 31 0.91 -11.88 -0.89
N THR A 32 1.70 -12.60 -0.09
CA THR A 32 1.79 -12.38 1.37
C THR A 32 2.35 -10.99 1.71
N VAL A 33 3.39 -10.55 1.00
CA VAL A 33 3.96 -9.20 1.20
C VAL A 33 2.97 -8.12 0.80
N ALA A 34 2.23 -8.32 -0.30
CA ALA A 34 1.19 -7.41 -0.75
C ALA A 34 0.04 -7.32 0.27
N LEU A 35 -0.52 -8.44 0.72
CA LEU A 35 -1.57 -8.46 1.75
C LEU A 35 -1.13 -7.71 3.01
N ARG A 36 0.10 -7.98 3.47
CA ARG A 36 0.65 -7.30 4.65
C ARG A 36 0.79 -5.80 4.46
N ASN A 37 1.24 -5.35 3.30
CA ASN A 37 1.40 -3.92 3.02
C ASN A 37 0.07 -3.22 2.83
N LEU A 38 -0.94 -3.90 2.25
CA LEU A 38 -2.31 -3.37 2.13
C LEU A 38 -2.93 -3.20 3.53
N GLY A 39 -2.86 -4.22 4.38
CA GLY A 39 -3.37 -4.15 5.75
C GLY A 39 -2.63 -3.14 6.62
N HIS A 40 -1.31 -3.02 6.48
CA HIS A 40 -0.55 -2.00 7.20
C HIS A 40 -0.88 -0.58 6.69
N TYR A 41 -1.13 -0.39 5.40
CA TYR A 41 -1.64 0.90 4.92
C TYR A 41 -2.98 1.22 5.59
N CYS A 42 -3.91 0.27 5.58
CA CYS A 42 -5.22 0.38 6.23
C CYS A 42 -5.12 0.76 7.73
N GLU A 43 -4.21 0.14 8.48
CA GLU A 43 -3.95 0.52 9.88
C GLU A 43 -3.43 1.95 10.03
N LEU A 44 -2.50 2.38 9.16
CA LEU A 44 -1.87 3.71 9.27
C LEU A 44 -2.78 4.86 8.84
N THR A 45 -3.77 4.56 8.00
CA THR A 45 -4.72 5.55 7.46
C THR A 45 -6.11 5.41 8.03
N GLU A 46 -6.34 4.45 8.95
CA GLU A 46 -7.66 4.16 9.54
C GLU A 46 -8.72 3.93 8.46
N THR A 47 -8.38 3.13 7.45
CA THR A 47 -9.26 2.78 6.32
C THR A 47 -9.37 1.29 6.15
N THR A 48 -10.31 0.84 5.33
CA THR A 48 -10.46 -0.53 4.85
C THR A 48 -10.09 -0.65 3.36
N PRO A 49 -9.81 -1.86 2.84
CA PRO A 49 -9.57 -2.07 1.42
C PRO A 49 -10.69 -1.55 0.50
N SER A 50 -11.95 -1.69 0.92
CA SER A 50 -13.12 -1.21 0.19
C SER A 50 -13.24 0.31 0.22
N GLU A 51 -12.98 0.97 1.36
CA GLU A 51 -12.95 2.43 1.44
C GLU A 51 -11.87 3.06 0.55
N ILE A 52 -10.71 2.39 0.40
CA ILE A 52 -9.67 2.84 -0.56
C ILE A 52 -10.25 2.88 -1.98
N LEU A 53 -11.02 1.87 -2.39
CA LEU A 53 -11.68 1.85 -3.70
C LEU A 53 -12.73 2.95 -3.81
N SER A 54 -13.58 3.10 -2.79
CA SER A 54 -14.63 4.12 -2.75
C SER A 54 -14.08 5.53 -2.89
N LYS A 55 -13.02 5.87 -2.12
CA LYS A 55 -12.36 7.18 -2.19
C LYS A 55 -11.72 7.42 -3.56
N ALA A 56 -11.02 6.42 -4.10
CA ALA A 56 -10.37 6.53 -5.41
C ALA A 56 -11.38 6.69 -6.56
N ARG A 57 -12.57 6.08 -6.47
CA ARG A 57 -13.66 6.26 -7.45
C ARG A 57 -14.38 7.59 -7.29
N ALA A 58 -14.59 8.05 -6.05
CA ALA A 58 -15.34 9.26 -5.77
C ALA A 58 -14.61 10.51 -6.28
N ASN A 59 -13.31 10.63 -5.98
CA ASN A 59 -12.51 11.75 -6.47
C ASN A 59 -11.03 11.38 -6.55
N GLU A 60 -10.54 11.21 -7.78
CA GLU A 60 -9.14 10.90 -8.06
C GLU A 60 -8.16 11.91 -7.46
N LYS A 61 -8.50 13.20 -7.54
CA LYS A 61 -7.64 14.30 -7.10
C LYS A 61 -7.46 14.27 -5.59
N ASP A 62 -8.56 14.11 -4.85
CA ASP A 62 -8.56 14.09 -3.39
C ASP A 62 -7.84 12.85 -2.88
N PHE A 63 -8.09 11.67 -3.47
CA PHE A 63 -7.36 10.45 -3.12
C PHE A 63 -5.85 10.61 -3.34
N ARG A 64 -5.43 11.25 -4.44
CA ARG A 64 -4.01 11.54 -4.68
C ARG A 64 -3.43 12.51 -3.65
N TYR A 65 -4.20 13.50 -3.19
CA TYR A 65 -3.77 14.42 -2.15
C TYR A 65 -3.65 13.71 -0.79
N GLU A 66 -4.62 12.89 -0.40
CA GLU A 66 -4.54 12.05 0.80
C GLU A 66 -3.30 11.15 0.78
N PHE A 67 -3.02 10.50 -0.37
CA PHE A 67 -1.81 9.68 -0.51
C PHE A 67 -0.53 10.53 -0.46
N THR A 68 -0.56 11.76 -0.97
CA THR A 68 0.58 12.69 -0.89
C THR A 68 0.84 13.07 0.56
N ASP A 69 -0.20 13.41 1.32
CA ASP A 69 -0.10 13.77 2.73
C ASP A 69 0.40 12.61 3.59
N PHE A 70 -0.07 11.39 3.31
CA PHE A 70 0.48 10.16 3.89
C PHE A 70 2.00 10.03 3.64
N VAL A 71 2.45 10.26 2.41
CA VAL A 71 3.90 10.25 2.09
C VAL A 71 4.64 11.33 2.87
N ARG A 72 4.14 12.57 2.91
CA ARG A 72 4.78 13.68 3.65
C ARG A 72 4.86 13.38 5.15
N LYS A 73 3.82 12.79 5.74
CA LYS A 73 3.79 12.36 7.15
C LYS A 73 4.91 11.37 7.43
N LEU A 74 5.03 10.30 6.64
CA LEU A 74 6.07 9.29 6.83
C LEU A 74 7.49 9.85 6.62
N GLU A 75 7.68 10.79 5.68
CA GLU A 75 8.96 11.48 5.50
C GLU A 75 9.33 12.32 6.74
N LYS A 76 8.36 13.04 7.32
CA LYS A 76 8.55 13.82 8.57
C LYS A 76 8.89 12.92 9.77
N GLU A 77 8.35 11.70 9.80
CA GLU A 77 8.70 10.67 10.78
C GLU A 77 10.05 9.99 10.51
N GLY A 78 10.79 10.41 9.48
CA GLY A 78 12.11 9.86 9.13
C GLY A 78 12.07 8.48 8.48
N LYS A 79 10.90 8.03 7.98
CA LYS A 79 10.82 6.72 7.29
C LYS A 79 11.57 6.76 5.96
N ALA A 80 12.27 5.67 5.66
CA ALA A 80 13.02 5.56 4.41
C ALA A 80 12.11 5.59 3.18
N GLY A 81 12.55 6.23 2.09
CA GLY A 81 11.78 6.25 0.84
C GLY A 81 11.46 4.86 0.27
N SER A 82 12.33 3.87 0.49
CA SER A 82 12.06 2.47 0.13
C SER A 82 10.90 1.86 0.92
N TYR A 83 10.75 2.23 2.19
CA TYR A 83 9.61 1.85 3.03
C TYR A 83 8.32 2.48 2.50
N ILE A 84 8.34 3.75 2.12
CA ILE A 84 7.16 4.45 1.58
C ILE A 84 6.78 3.90 0.19
N ALA A 85 7.76 3.64 -0.67
CA ALA A 85 7.54 3.15 -2.04
C ALA A 85 6.78 1.83 -2.09
N ARG A 86 6.92 0.97 -1.07
CA ARG A 86 6.19 -0.29 -0.98
C ARG A 86 4.67 -0.08 -0.87
N PHE A 87 4.24 0.99 -0.19
CA PHE A 87 2.82 1.33 -0.06
C PHE A 87 2.26 1.82 -1.39
N LYS A 88 3.00 2.70 -2.07
CA LYS A 88 2.64 3.14 -3.43
C LYS A 88 2.43 1.95 -4.37
N LYS A 89 3.35 0.98 -4.34
CA LYS A 89 3.28 -0.22 -5.18
C LYS A 89 2.04 -1.08 -4.87
N VAL A 90 1.74 -1.31 -3.59
CA VAL A 90 0.60 -2.17 -3.23
C VAL A 90 -0.74 -1.50 -3.52
N ILE A 91 -0.87 -0.20 -3.27
CA ILE A 91 -2.10 0.55 -3.55
C ILE A 91 -2.37 0.59 -5.05
N LEU A 92 -1.35 0.85 -5.89
CA LEU A 92 -1.53 0.78 -7.35
C LEU A 92 -1.90 -0.62 -7.84
N SER A 93 -1.35 -1.68 -7.22
CA SER A 93 -1.72 -3.07 -7.54
C SER A 93 -3.18 -3.36 -7.21
N TRP A 94 -3.64 -2.92 -6.03
CA TRP A 94 -5.01 -3.08 -5.56
C TRP A 94 -6.01 -2.32 -6.44
N LEU A 95 -5.73 -1.03 -6.71
CA LEU A 95 -6.56 -0.20 -7.60
C LEU A 95 -6.65 -0.80 -9.00
N LYS A 96 -5.51 -1.21 -9.58
CA LYS A 96 -5.46 -1.80 -10.93
C LYS A 96 -6.28 -3.09 -11.04
N PHE A 97 -6.25 -3.95 -10.02
CA PHE A 97 -7.02 -5.19 -10.02
C PHE A 97 -8.54 -4.93 -9.98
N ASN A 98 -8.95 -3.81 -9.40
CA ASN A 98 -10.35 -3.38 -9.31
C ASN A 98 -10.73 -2.36 -10.39
N ASP A 99 -10.03 -2.38 -11.53
CA ASP A 99 -10.28 -1.53 -12.71
C ASP A 99 -10.18 -0.01 -12.46
N ILE A 100 -9.46 0.41 -11.42
CA ILE A 100 -9.16 1.83 -11.14
C ILE A 100 -7.74 2.13 -11.64
N ARG A 101 -7.63 2.89 -12.73
CA ARG A 101 -6.35 3.29 -13.33
C ARG A 101 -5.98 4.72 -12.95
N LEU A 102 -5.45 4.86 -11.73
CA LEU A 102 -5.05 6.16 -11.16
C LEU A 102 -3.52 6.36 -11.27
N GLN A 103 -3.08 7.56 -11.59
CA GLN A 103 -1.66 7.93 -11.54
C GLN A 103 -1.30 8.60 -10.20
N LEU A 104 -0.62 7.86 -9.32
CA LEU A 104 -0.04 8.45 -8.10
C LEU A 104 1.28 9.15 -8.44
N THR A 105 1.21 10.34 -9.03
CA THR A 105 2.36 11.20 -9.37
C THR A 105 2.92 11.88 -8.12
N VAL A 106 3.29 11.07 -7.12
CA VAL A 106 3.93 11.52 -5.87
C VAL A 106 5.40 11.15 -5.91
N ASN A 107 6.25 12.17 -5.78
CA ASN A 107 7.69 12.01 -5.58
C ASN A 107 7.95 11.55 -4.15
N ILE A 108 8.79 10.53 -3.98
CA ILE A 108 9.19 10.02 -2.67
C ILE A 108 10.66 10.36 -2.52
N ALA A 109 11.01 11.09 -1.46
CA ALA A 109 12.39 11.45 -1.20
C ALA A 109 13.24 10.17 -1.08
N ARG A 110 14.37 10.14 -1.81
CA ARG A 110 15.41 9.15 -1.50
C ARG A 110 15.91 9.51 -0.10
N GLY A 111 15.81 8.57 0.83
CA GLY A 111 16.28 8.81 2.21
C GLY A 111 17.68 9.39 2.18
N LYS A 112 17.96 10.40 3.02
CA LYS A 112 19.32 10.90 3.19
C LYS A 112 20.18 9.69 3.55
N ARG A 113 21.10 9.29 2.65
CA ARG A 113 22.24 8.49 3.08
C ARG A 113 22.94 9.36 4.10
N ASN A 114 22.98 8.95 5.36
CA ASN A 114 23.95 9.51 6.29
C ASN A 114 25.33 9.09 5.74
N THR A 115 25.90 9.93 4.88
CA THR A 115 27.33 9.95 4.60
C THR A 115 27.97 10.69 5.75
N ASN A 116 28.04 10.05 6.91
CA ASN A 116 28.99 10.43 7.95
C ASN A 116 29.73 9.17 8.37
N ASN A 117 31.06 9.30 8.38
CA ASN A 117 32.10 8.33 8.72
C ASN A 117 32.48 7.38 7.55
N ARG A 118 33.68 7.43 6.97
CA ARG A 118 34.97 7.97 7.43
C ARG A 118 35.87 8.21 6.22
#